data_AF-A0A455BL88-F1
#
_entry.id   AF-A0A455BL88-F1
#
_cell.length_a   1.000
_cell.length_b   1.000
_cell.length_c   1.000
_cell.angle_alpha   90.00
_cell.angle_beta   90.00
_cell.angle_gamma   90.00
#
_symmetry.space_group_name_H-M   'P 1'
#
loop_
_entity.id
_entity.type
_entity.pdbx_description
1 polymer ?
#
loop_
_entity_poly.entity_id
_entity_poly.type
_entity_poly.pdbx_seq_one_letter_code
_entity_poly.pdbx_strand_id
1 'polypeptide(L)'
;MTIFFNTYNEPVRQLAVFCPHAALRVTVCGALERSHSPSLKLTPAPSIHPNLQAYLQGNTQVSRKKLLPLLQEALSAYFDSTNIASGQPETEGVSREQVDKELDRAVNSLIPGLSQDEEEPPLPPTPMNSLVDECPLDQGLPKFSAEVIFEKCSQISLSESTTASRSEK
;
A
#
# COMPACT_ATOMS: atom_id res chain seq x y z
N MET A 1 -3.45 6.26 -7.31
CA MET A 1 -2.14 6.93 -7.33
C MET A 1 -1.41 6.52 -8.60
N THR A 2 -0.89 7.48 -9.34
CA THR A 2 -0.21 7.27 -10.62
C THR A 2 1.16 7.96 -10.62
N ILE A 3 2.04 7.54 -11.53
CA ILE A 3 3.31 8.20 -11.83
C ILE A 3 3.48 8.25 -13.35
N PHE A 4 3.97 9.37 -13.84
CA PHE A 4 4.40 9.57 -15.22
C PHE A 4 5.60 10.51 -15.25
N PHE A 5 6.24 10.69 -16.39
CA PHE A 5 7.35 11.61 -16.58
C PHE A 5 6.89 12.81 -17.40
N ASN A 6 7.29 14.01 -17.00
CA ASN A 6 6.99 15.23 -17.75
C ASN A 6 7.93 15.39 -18.96
N THR A 7 7.80 16.49 -19.70
CA THR A 7 8.66 16.83 -20.85
C THR A 7 10.15 16.98 -20.51
N TYR A 8 10.48 17.18 -19.24
CA TYR A 8 11.84 17.30 -18.71
C TYR A 8 12.37 15.98 -18.13
N ASN A 9 11.65 14.87 -18.33
CA ASN A 9 11.96 13.55 -17.77
C ASN A 9 11.99 13.54 -16.22
N GLU A 10 11.23 14.42 -15.58
CA GLU A 10 11.06 14.42 -14.13
C GLU A 10 9.80 13.62 -13.74
N PRO A 11 9.86 12.84 -12.65
CA PRO A 11 8.71 12.06 -12.20
C PRO A 11 7.64 12.99 -11.64
N VAL A 12 6.43 12.89 -12.16
CA VAL A 12 5.23 13.54 -11.63
C VAL A 12 4.35 12.48 -11.00
N ARG A 13 3.86 12.74 -9.79
CA ARG A 13 2.92 11.86 -9.09
C ARG A 13 1.60 12.55 -8.86
N GLN A 14 0.53 11.79 -9.10
CA GLN A 14 -0.83 12.21 -8.83
C GLN A 14 -1.52 11.23 -7.90
N LEU A 15 -2.32 11.79 -7.01
CA LEU A 15 -3.15 11.08 -6.06
C LEU A 15 -4.59 11.56 -6.23
N ALA A 16 -5.54 10.63 -6.20
CA ALA A 16 -6.94 10.97 -6.16
C ALA A 16 -7.65 10.06 -5.16
N VAL A 17 -8.57 10.65 -4.40
CA VAL A 17 -9.42 9.98 -3.42
C VAL A 17 -10.84 10.05 -3.93
N PHE A 18 -11.40 8.90 -4.29
CA PHE A 18 -12.82 8.76 -4.60
C PHE A 18 -13.54 8.21 -3.37
N CYS A 19 -14.55 8.93 -2.90
CA CYS A 19 -15.42 8.44 -1.83
C CYS A 19 -16.77 9.16 -1.88
N PRO A 20 -17.90 8.45 -2.07
CA PRO A 20 -19.25 9.03 -2.03
C PRO A 20 -19.64 9.56 -0.65
N HIS A 21 -19.04 9.03 0.42
CA HIS A 21 -19.32 9.45 1.79
C HIS A 21 -18.52 10.71 2.12
N ALA A 22 -19.19 11.86 2.21
CA ALA A 22 -18.53 13.16 2.39
C ALA A 22 -17.66 13.23 3.64
N ALA A 23 -18.16 12.75 4.79
CA ALA A 23 -17.42 12.75 6.06
C ALA A 23 -16.13 11.94 5.96
N LEU A 24 -16.21 10.70 5.47
CA LEU A 24 -15.04 9.84 5.26
C LEU A 24 -14.03 10.46 4.28
N ARG A 25 -14.52 11.03 3.17
CA ARG A 25 -13.67 11.72 2.19
C ARG A 25 -12.89 12.85 2.83
N VAL A 26 -13.55 13.71 3.60
CA VAL A 26 -12.92 14.83 4.32
C VAL A 26 -11.89 14.32 5.32
N THR A 27 -12.20 13.27 6.07
CA THR A 27 -11.26 12.68 7.03
C THR A 27 -10.00 12.14 6.35
N VAL A 28 -10.16 11.34 5.30
CA VAL A 28 -9.02 10.77 4.55
C VAL A 28 -8.20 11.87 3.88
N CYS A 29 -8.85 12.81 3.19
CA CYS A 29 -8.15 13.92 2.52
C CYS A 29 -7.38 14.78 3.54
N GLY A 30 -8.02 15.12 4.66
CA GLY A 30 -7.38 15.90 5.72
C GLY A 30 -6.20 15.18 6.37
N ALA A 31 -6.29 13.86 6.58
CA ALA A 31 -5.16 13.07 7.10
C ALA A 31 -3.98 13.06 6.13
N LEU A 32 -4.24 12.94 4.83
CA LEU A 32 -3.21 13.00 3.80
C LEU A 32 -2.56 14.39 3.71
N GLU A 33 -3.35 15.47 3.76
CA GLU A 33 -2.87 16.86 3.71
C GLU A 33 -2.02 17.24 4.93
N ARG A 34 -2.37 16.74 6.11
CA ARG A 34 -1.64 17.00 7.38
C ARG A 34 -0.48 16.05 7.64
N SER A 35 -0.24 15.06 6.79
CA SER A 35 0.84 14.11 7.02
C SER A 35 2.20 14.78 6.90
N HIS A 36 3.02 14.68 7.96
CA HIS A 36 4.40 15.16 7.99
C HIS A 36 5.43 14.01 7.89
N SER A 37 5.00 12.78 8.14
CA SER A 37 5.86 11.59 8.20
C SER A 37 5.15 10.39 7.56
N PRO A 38 5.15 10.26 6.22
CA PRO A 38 5.88 11.08 5.25
C PRO A 38 5.14 12.36 4.81
N SER A 39 5.88 13.47 4.62
CA SER A 39 5.32 14.67 4.00
C SER A 39 4.99 14.44 2.52
N LEU A 40 3.70 14.53 2.16
CA LEU A 40 3.21 14.31 0.80
C LEU A 40 3.30 15.55 -0.11
N LYS A 41 3.32 16.75 0.47
CA LYS A 41 3.30 18.05 -0.24
C LYS A 41 2.19 18.11 -1.31
N LEU A 42 0.95 17.82 -0.88
CA LEU A 42 -0.20 17.76 -1.79
C LEU A 42 -0.64 19.16 -2.21
N THR A 43 -0.87 19.35 -3.51
CA THR A 43 -1.52 20.53 -4.07
C THR A 43 -2.84 20.11 -4.71
N PRO A 44 -4.00 20.65 -4.30
CA PRO A 44 -5.29 20.30 -4.89
C PRO A 44 -5.32 20.52 -6.41
N ALA A 45 -5.90 19.58 -7.14
CA ALA A 45 -6.16 19.68 -8.56
C ALA A 45 -7.68 19.78 -8.81
N PRO A 46 -8.12 20.60 -9.79
CA PRO A 46 -9.54 20.74 -10.10
C PRO A 46 -10.14 19.41 -10.59
N SER A 47 -11.38 19.13 -10.17
CA SER A 47 -12.13 17.94 -10.54
C SER A 47 -13.58 18.34 -10.85
N ILE A 48 -14.12 17.80 -11.95
CA ILE A 48 -15.55 17.95 -12.30
C ILE A 48 -16.45 16.95 -11.54
N HIS A 49 -15.86 16.02 -10.79
CA HIS A 49 -16.58 14.96 -10.12
C HIS A 49 -16.71 15.26 -8.61
N PRO A 50 -17.94 15.39 -8.07
CA PRO A 50 -18.17 15.86 -6.70
C PRO A 50 -17.66 14.90 -5.61
N ASN A 51 -17.49 13.62 -5.96
CA ASN A 51 -17.02 12.58 -5.04
C ASN A 51 -15.53 12.27 -5.17
N LEU A 52 -14.81 13.04 -6.00
CA LEU A 52 -13.40 12.84 -6.30
C LEU A 52 -12.61 14.08 -5.89
N GLN A 53 -11.64 13.89 -5.02
CA GLN A 53 -10.64 14.89 -4.69
C GLN A 53 -9.30 14.47 -5.32
N ALA A 54 -8.72 15.33 -6.16
CA ALA A 54 -7.47 15.07 -6.85
C ALA A 54 -6.35 15.98 -6.34
N TYR A 55 -5.10 15.48 -6.41
CA TYR A 55 -3.91 16.18 -5.95
C TYR A 55 -2.71 15.92 -6.87
N LEU A 56 -1.93 16.97 -7.08
CA LEU A 56 -0.51 16.85 -7.46
C LEU A 56 0.30 16.56 -6.19
N GLN A 57 1.08 15.49 -6.21
CA GLN A 57 1.91 15.10 -5.07
C GLN A 57 3.33 15.64 -5.27
N GLY A 58 3.69 16.68 -4.52
CA GLY A 58 4.99 17.32 -4.62
C GLY A 58 6.15 16.46 -4.14
N ASN A 59 5.92 15.55 -3.18
CA ASN A 59 6.94 14.57 -2.80
C ASN A 59 6.85 13.30 -3.66
N THR A 60 7.55 13.31 -4.79
CA THR A 60 7.53 12.22 -5.78
C THR A 60 8.30 10.97 -5.34
N GLN A 61 8.96 10.98 -4.19
CA GLN A 61 9.61 9.79 -3.62
C GLN A 61 8.64 8.95 -2.77
N VAL A 62 7.56 9.55 -2.28
CA VAL A 62 6.55 8.83 -1.51
C VAL A 62 5.72 7.98 -2.44
N SER A 63 5.83 6.67 -2.29
CA SER A 63 5.08 5.68 -3.07
C SER A 63 3.86 5.17 -2.32
N ARG A 64 3.06 4.33 -2.98
CA ARG A 64 1.93 3.61 -2.36
C ARG A 64 2.32 2.91 -1.06
N LYS A 65 3.54 2.34 -0.98
CA LYS A 65 4.02 1.62 0.21
C LYS A 65 4.04 2.51 1.46
N LYS A 66 4.39 3.79 1.29
CA LYS A 66 4.48 4.76 2.37
C LYS A 66 3.15 5.47 2.63
N LEU A 67 2.25 5.50 1.64
CA LEU A 67 0.92 6.08 1.76
C LEU A 67 -0.09 5.12 2.41
N LEU A 68 0.07 3.81 2.23
CA LEU A 68 -0.86 2.81 2.75
C LEU A 68 -1.04 2.88 4.29
N PRO A 69 0.02 2.98 5.12
CA PRO A 69 -0.15 3.09 6.57
C PRO A 69 -0.94 4.33 7.00
N LEU A 70 -0.74 5.47 6.33
CA LEU A 70 -1.49 6.70 6.60
C LEU A 70 -2.98 6.53 6.32
N LEU A 71 -3.32 5.85 5.21
CA LEU A 71 -4.71 5.55 4.88
C LEU A 71 -5.33 4.60 5.90
N GLN A 72 -4.61 3.55 6.30
CA GLN A 72 -5.09 2.59 7.29
C GLN A 72 -5.38 3.29 8.62
N GLU A 73 -4.47 4.13 9.11
CA GLU A 73 -4.65 4.92 10.32
C GLU A 73 -5.88 5.83 10.23
N ALA A 74 -6.02 6.58 9.14
CA ALA A 74 -7.16 7.48 8.94
C ALA A 74 -8.51 6.74 8.89
N LEU A 75 -8.53 5.58 8.24
CA LEU A 75 -9.73 4.74 8.17
C LEU A 75 -10.08 4.15 9.53
N SER A 76 -9.11 3.58 10.26
CA SER A 76 -9.32 3.05 11.61
C SER A 76 -9.86 4.12 12.55
N ALA A 77 -9.19 5.28 12.62
CA ALA A 77 -9.62 6.39 13.46
C ALA A 77 -11.05 6.88 13.14
N TYR A 78 -11.42 6.91 11.85
CA TYR A 78 -12.77 7.23 11.45
C TYR A 78 -13.78 6.21 11.98
N PHE A 79 -13.54 4.92 11.77
CA PHE A 79 -14.46 3.87 12.20
C PHE A 79 -14.60 3.80 13.73
N ASP A 80 -13.50 3.97 14.46
CA ASP A 80 -13.52 4.03 15.93
C ASP A 80 -14.38 5.21 16.41
N SER A 81 -14.22 6.39 15.82
CA SER A 81 -15.04 7.56 16.16
C SER A 81 -16.53 7.38 15.84
N THR A 82 -16.87 6.69 14.74
CA THR A 82 -18.26 6.43 14.38
C THR A 82 -18.92 5.39 15.28
N ASN A 83 -18.17 4.41 15.78
CA ASN A 83 -18.69 3.41 16.72
C ASN A 83 -18.96 4.05 18.10
N ILE A 84 -18.11 4.98 18.54
CA ILE A 84 -18.30 5.71 19.81
C ILE A 84 -19.53 6.64 19.73
N ALA A 85 -19.78 7.30 18.58
CA ALA A 85 -20.91 8.20 18.41
C ALA A 85 -22.28 7.50 18.28
N SER A 86 -22.31 6.19 18.03
CA SER A 86 -23.53 5.38 18.00
C SER A 86 -24.04 4.97 19.40
N GLY A 87 -23.27 5.23 20.46
CA GLY A 87 -23.70 5.01 21.83
C GLY A 87 -24.44 6.23 22.39
N GLN A 88 -25.73 6.08 22.68
CA GLN A 88 -26.43 7.02 23.56
C GLN A 88 -25.71 7.17 24.92
N PRO A 89 -25.80 8.33 25.59
CA PRO A 89 -25.40 8.43 26.98
C PRO A 89 -26.48 7.78 27.84
N GLU A 90 -26.21 6.57 28.33
CA GLU A 90 -26.98 5.96 29.43
C GLU A 90 -26.46 6.55 30.75
N THR A 91 -27.39 7.01 31.56
CA THR A 91 -27.29 7.77 32.81
C THR A 91 -26.48 7.05 33.91
N GLU A 92 -25.84 7.84 34.78
CA GLU A 92 -25.08 7.48 35.99
C GLU A 92 -25.72 6.41 36.91
N GLY A 93 -24.88 5.58 37.59
CA GLY A 93 -25.35 4.79 38.74
C GLY A 93 -24.48 3.66 39.34
N VAL A 94 -23.29 3.99 39.88
CA VAL A 94 -22.74 3.54 41.21
C VAL A 94 -22.48 2.04 41.55
N SER A 95 -21.18 1.75 41.80
CA SER A 95 -20.53 0.88 42.85
C SER A 95 -20.63 -0.66 42.77
N ARG A 96 -19.69 -1.50 43.25
CA ARG A 96 -18.38 -1.46 43.99
C ARG A 96 -17.83 -2.92 43.92
N GLU A 97 -16.53 -3.21 43.78
CA GLU A 97 -15.55 -3.56 44.84
C GLU A 97 -14.23 -3.90 44.11
N GLN A 98 -13.14 -3.14 44.29
CA GLN A 98 -12.05 -3.41 45.24
C GLN A 98 -11.34 -4.78 45.07
N VAL A 99 -10.25 -4.77 44.29
CA VAL A 99 -9.00 -5.44 44.69
C VAL A 99 -7.90 -4.38 44.57
N ASP A 100 -7.63 -3.72 45.68
CA ASP A 100 -6.43 -2.93 45.91
C ASP A 100 -5.40 -3.85 46.55
N LYS A 101 -4.24 -4.00 45.90
CA LYS A 101 -2.93 -3.99 46.57
C LYS A 101 -1.79 -4.01 45.55
N GLU A 102 -0.97 -2.96 45.66
CA GLU A 102 0.48 -2.96 45.42
C GLU A 102 0.89 -2.89 43.93
N LEU A 103 0.93 -1.70 43.32
CA LEU A 103 1.91 -0.61 43.52
C LEU A 103 3.36 -1.06 43.32
N ASP A 104 3.93 -0.59 42.21
CA ASP A 104 5.33 -0.23 42.01
C ASP A 104 6.42 -1.31 42.07
N ARG A 105 6.38 -2.34 41.20
CA ARG A 105 7.64 -3.02 40.78
C ARG A 105 7.61 -3.88 39.52
N ALA A 106 7.09 -3.41 38.38
CA ALA A 106 7.21 -4.21 37.14
C ALA A 106 7.26 -3.45 35.81
N VAL A 107 7.48 -2.13 35.79
CA VAL A 107 7.63 -1.40 34.51
C VAL A 107 8.93 -0.59 34.40
N ASN A 108 9.67 -0.42 35.51
CA ASN A 108 10.97 0.30 35.52
C ASN A 108 12.19 -0.64 35.59
N SER A 109 12.12 -1.78 34.89
CA SER A 109 13.27 -2.63 34.57
C SER A 109 12.91 -3.26 33.22
N LEU A 110 13.25 -2.68 32.08
CA LEU A 110 14.61 -2.62 31.56
C LEU A 110 14.74 -1.47 30.53
N ILE A 111 15.05 -0.26 30.99
CA ILE A 111 15.95 0.62 30.25
C ILE A 111 17.09 0.97 31.21
N PRO A 112 18.18 0.20 31.20
CA PRO A 112 19.48 0.76 31.58
C PRO A 112 20.51 0.59 30.46
N GLY A 113 21.19 1.70 30.12
CA GLY A 113 22.46 1.71 29.39
C GLY A 113 22.29 1.70 27.87
N LEU A 114 22.39 2.83 27.19
CA LEU A 114 23.68 3.41 26.78
C LEU A 114 24.91 2.75 27.43
N SER A 115 25.26 1.58 26.93
CA SER A 115 26.63 1.06 26.93
C SER A 115 26.87 0.38 25.59
N GLN A 116 27.82 0.92 24.83
CA GLN A 116 28.57 0.13 23.87
C GLN A 116 29.10 -1.10 24.61
N ASP A 117 28.58 -2.27 24.29
CA ASP A 117 29.44 -3.43 24.11
C ASP A 117 28.76 -4.40 23.15
N GLU A 118 29.61 -5.05 22.38
CA GLU A 118 29.30 -5.92 21.27
C GLU A 118 28.65 -7.20 21.79
N GLU A 119 27.60 -7.71 21.13
CA GLU A 119 27.49 -9.10 20.68
C GLU A 119 26.09 -9.29 20.08
N GLU A 120 25.96 -8.97 18.79
CA GLU A 120 24.81 -9.44 18.02
C GLU A 120 24.85 -10.98 18.02
N PRO A 121 23.81 -11.67 18.52
CA PRO A 121 23.83 -13.13 18.57
C PRO A 121 24.08 -13.66 17.16
N PRO A 122 25.03 -14.61 16.97
CA PRO A 122 25.42 -15.05 15.64
C PRO A 122 24.19 -15.57 14.92
N LEU A 123 23.84 -14.89 13.82
CA LEU A 123 22.72 -15.26 12.99
C LEU A 123 22.96 -16.70 12.49
N PRO A 124 21.91 -17.55 12.45
CA PRO A 124 22.07 -18.86 11.85
C PRO A 124 22.61 -18.68 10.43
N PRO A 125 23.55 -19.53 10.00
CA PRO A 125 24.11 -19.41 8.66
C PRO A 125 22.96 -19.38 7.66
N THR A 126 22.96 -18.37 6.79
CA THR A 126 21.94 -18.25 5.76
C THR A 126 21.86 -19.58 5.01
N PRO A 127 20.68 -20.23 4.97
CA PRO A 127 20.54 -21.52 4.32
C PRO A 127 20.98 -21.36 2.86
N MET A 128 22.07 -22.03 2.53
CA MET A 128 22.61 -22.07 1.19
C MET A 128 21.64 -22.93 0.38
N ASN A 129 20.91 -22.34 -0.56
CA ASN A 129 20.22 -23.13 -1.56
C ASN A 129 21.30 -23.96 -2.27
N SER A 130 21.18 -25.29 -2.23
CA SER A 130 21.96 -26.15 -3.13
C SER A 130 21.68 -25.64 -4.53
N LEU A 131 22.72 -25.16 -5.22
CA LEU A 131 22.61 -24.77 -6.62
C LEU A 131 22.00 -25.99 -7.34
N VAL A 132 20.77 -25.85 -7.83
CA VAL A 132 20.17 -26.88 -8.67
C VAL A 132 20.82 -26.65 -10.03
N ASP A 133 21.71 -27.56 -10.43
CA ASP A 133 22.56 -27.46 -11.64
C ASP A 133 21.80 -27.39 -12.98
N GLU A 134 20.48 -27.27 -12.96
CA GLU A 134 19.65 -27.13 -14.15
C GLU A 134 18.50 -26.15 -13.89
N CYS A 135 18.83 -24.86 -13.73
CA CYS A 135 17.80 -23.85 -13.85
C CYS A 135 17.35 -23.83 -15.32
N PRO A 136 16.05 -23.92 -15.64
CA PRO A 136 15.57 -23.78 -17.03
C PRO A 136 15.97 -22.45 -17.68
N LEU A 137 16.38 -21.46 -16.87
CA LEU A 137 16.87 -20.15 -17.30
C LEU A 137 18.36 -20.13 -17.67
N ASP A 138 19.16 -21.14 -17.30
CA ASP A 138 20.59 -21.22 -17.67
C ASP A 138 20.78 -21.39 -19.18
N GLN A 139 19.74 -21.84 -19.89
CA GLN A 139 19.72 -21.91 -21.35
C GLN A 139 19.52 -20.54 -22.03
N GLY A 140 19.45 -19.47 -21.25
CA GLY A 140 19.24 -18.10 -21.71
C GLY A 140 17.80 -17.84 -22.14
N LEU A 141 17.54 -16.61 -22.61
CA LEU A 141 16.25 -16.29 -23.22
C LEU A 141 16.01 -17.18 -24.44
N PRO A 142 14.79 -17.69 -24.64
CA PRO A 142 14.48 -18.47 -25.82
C PRO A 142 14.78 -17.65 -27.08
N LYS A 143 15.52 -18.25 -28.01
CA LYS A 143 15.98 -17.64 -29.26
C LYS A 143 14.82 -17.54 -30.26
N PHE A 144 13.84 -16.70 -29.98
CA PHE A 144 12.81 -16.36 -30.96
C PHE A 144 13.31 -15.25 -31.87
N SER A 145 13.33 -15.50 -33.17
CA SER A 145 13.54 -14.44 -34.16
C SER A 145 12.23 -13.70 -34.43
N ALA A 146 12.31 -12.49 -34.99
CA ALA A 146 11.12 -11.70 -35.34
C ALA A 146 10.25 -12.44 -36.37
N GLU A 147 10.88 -13.22 -37.25
CA GLU A 147 10.22 -14.03 -38.28
C GLU A 147 9.38 -15.15 -37.67
N VAL A 148 9.88 -15.84 -36.64
CA VAL A 148 9.14 -16.90 -35.94
C VAL A 148 7.90 -16.34 -35.25
N ILE A 149 8.01 -15.13 -34.68
CA ILE A 149 6.87 -14.44 -34.05
C ILE A 149 5.83 -14.08 -35.12
N PHE A 150 6.26 -13.49 -36.23
CA PHE A 150 5.38 -13.12 -37.34
C PHE A 150 4.66 -14.33 -37.93
N GLU A 151 5.39 -15.43 -38.19
CA GLU A 151 4.83 -16.66 -38.72
C GLU A 151 3.77 -17.23 -37.78
N LYS A 152 4.04 -17.25 -36.47
CA LYS A 152 3.07 -17.73 -35.47
C LYS A 152 1.82 -16.85 -35.40
N CYS A 153 1.96 -15.52 -35.49
CA CYS A 153 0.81 -14.60 -35.57
C CYS A 153 -0.02 -14.82 -36.85
N SER A 154 0.65 -15.11 -37.97
CA SER A 154 -0.02 -15.46 -39.22
C SER A 154 -0.80 -16.77 -39.09
N GLN A 155 -0.20 -17.80 -38.48
CA GLN A 155 -0.87 -19.09 -38.21
C GLN A 155 -2.10 -18.93 -37.31
N ILE A 156 -2.05 -18.06 -36.30
CA ILE A 156 -3.21 -17.78 -35.43
C ILE A 156 -4.36 -17.16 -36.26
N SER A 157 -4.04 -16.18 -37.11
CA SER A 157 -5.03 -15.52 -37.98
C SER A 157 -5.68 -16.50 -38.98
N LEU A 158 -4.87 -17.42 -39.53
CA LEU A 158 -5.36 -18.47 -40.43
C LEU A 158 -6.20 -19.53 -39.71
N SER A 159 -5.83 -19.87 -38.47
CA SER A 159 -6.56 -20.83 -37.65
C SER A 159 -7.94 -20.29 -37.24
N GLU A 160 -8.03 -19.00 -36.92
CA GLU A 160 -9.29 -18.32 -36.58
C GLU A 160 -10.23 -18.22 -37.80
N SER A 161 -9.67 -18.15 -39.02
CA SER A 161 -10.43 -18.19 -40.26
C SER A 161 -11.00 -19.59 -40.57
N THR A 162 -10.32 -20.65 -40.14
CA THR A 162 -10.72 -22.05 -40.42
C THR A 162 -11.78 -22.56 -39.44
N THR A 163 -11.86 -22.00 -38.23
CA THR A 163 -12.94 -22.29 -37.28
C THR A 163 -14.24 -21.56 -37.64
N ALA A 164 -14.16 -20.38 -38.24
CA ALA A 164 -15.33 -19.64 -38.73
C ALA A 164 -16.03 -20.34 -39.91
N SER A 165 -15.28 -20.99 -40.81
CA SER A 165 -15.85 -21.73 -41.95
C SER A 165 -16.39 -23.12 -41.59
N ARG A 166 -16.14 -23.64 -40.39
CA ARG A 166 -16.67 -24.95 -39.92
C ARG A 166 -18.00 -24.85 -39.17
N SER A 167 -18.54 -23.64 -39.03
CA SER A 167 -19.85 -23.41 -38.41
C SER A 167 -20.98 -23.19 -39.42
N GLU A 168 -20.69 -23.20 -40.73
CA GLU A 168 -21.69 -23.21 -41.80
C GLU A 168 -21.74 -24.60 -42.47
N LYS A 169 -22.32 -25.59 -41.77
CA LYS A 169 -23.00 -26.71 -42.43
C LYS A 169 -24.03 -27.37 -41.51
#